data_AF-A0A496TQA9-F1
#
_entry.id   AF-A0A496TQA9-F1
#
_cell.length_a   1.000
_cell.length_b   1.000
_cell.length_c   1.000
_cell.angle_alpha   90.00
_cell.angle_beta   90.00
_cell.angle_gamma   90.00
#
_symmetry.space_group_name_H-M   'P 1'
#
loop_
_entity.id
_entity.type
_entity.pdbx_description
1 polymer ?
#
loop_
_entity_poly.entity_id
_entity_poly.type
_entity_poly.pdbx_seq_one_letter_code
_entity_poly.pdbx_strand_id
1 'polypeptide(L)'
;MSLTKKQKKFIIDNYRNRSIEEIARSLSLSSSEVNKYLEARGLSVQKHKIKKSESFELKEFHLILILIFIALIAGIICFDKRLYISGDNAIYMDLGKSIARGKWMGHQTQYPFGFPLMLAIVQIISNNSLLAQKILIFLFYIGSIPILFYIFRGYIGNKWGFILSLITVLSTYLIEFSHYVMT
;
A
#
# COMPACT_ATOMS: atom_id res chain seq x y z
N MET A 1 21.89 -2.12 50.15
CA MET A 1 23.32 -1.82 49.97
C MET A 1 23.55 -0.31 50.04
N SER A 2 24.71 0.16 50.50
CA SER A 2 25.04 1.60 50.45
C SER A 2 25.79 1.91 49.15
N LEU A 3 25.35 2.93 48.41
CA LEU A 3 25.99 3.35 47.16
C LEU A 3 27.39 3.93 47.43
N THR A 4 28.37 3.52 46.63
CA THR A 4 29.74 4.07 46.68
C THR A 4 29.76 5.55 46.27
N LYS A 5 30.79 6.29 46.67
CA LYS A 5 30.97 7.71 46.27
C LYS A 5 30.98 7.89 44.75
N LYS A 6 31.59 6.95 44.01
CA LYS A 6 31.65 6.98 42.53
C LYS A 6 30.26 6.81 41.90
N GLN A 7 29.48 5.83 42.36
CA GLN A 7 28.10 5.60 41.89
C GLN A 7 27.21 6.82 42.15
N LYS A 8 27.27 7.39 43.37
CA LYS A 8 26.51 8.59 43.75
C LYS A 8 26.79 9.77 42.82
N LYS A 9 28.07 10.02 42.52
CA LYS A 9 28.49 11.08 41.59
C LYS A 9 27.96 10.82 40.19
N PHE A 10 28.13 9.60 39.67
CA PHE A 10 27.64 9.23 38.35
C PHE A 10 26.12 9.42 38.20
N ILE A 11 25.33 9.03 39.21
CA ILE A 11 23.88 9.23 39.19
C ILE A 11 23.53 10.72 39.10
N ILE A 12 24.16 11.58 39.91
CA ILE A 12 23.92 13.04 39.90
C ILE A 12 24.34 13.68 38.57
N ASP A 13 25.43 13.23 37.98
CA ASP A 13 25.93 13.80 36.73
C ASP A 13 25.05 13.41 35.53
N ASN A 14 24.23 12.35 35.64
CA ASN A 14 23.48 11.78 34.51
C ASN A 14 21.95 11.76 34.65
N TYR A 15 21.37 11.96 35.84
CA TYR A 15 19.91 11.82 36.06
C TYR A 15 19.03 12.76 35.24
N ARG A 16 19.58 13.85 34.69
CA ARG A 16 18.85 14.78 33.81
C ARG A 16 18.75 14.31 32.36
N ASN A 17 19.72 13.50 31.92
CA ASN A 17 19.90 13.18 30.49
C ASN A 17 19.69 11.69 30.20
N ARG A 18 19.55 10.84 31.21
CA ARG A 18 19.40 9.38 31.07
C ARG A 18 18.24 8.87 31.91
N SER A 19 17.63 7.79 31.44
CA SER A 19 16.60 7.07 32.18
C SER A 19 17.18 6.36 33.42
N ILE A 20 16.33 6.05 34.40
CA ILE A 20 16.72 5.32 35.61
C ILE A 20 17.30 3.95 35.23
N GLU A 21 16.69 3.30 34.24
CA GLU A 21 17.09 1.97 33.74
C GLU A 21 18.48 2.01 33.09
N GLU A 22 18.79 3.04 32.31
CA GLU A 22 20.12 3.21 31.70
C GLU A 22 21.21 3.48 32.74
N ILE A 23 20.89 4.30 33.75
CA ILE A 23 21.80 4.60 34.85
C ILE A 23 22.04 3.34 35.70
N ALA A 24 20.97 2.61 36.02
CA ALA A 24 21.02 1.35 36.75
C ALA A 24 21.86 0.29 36.02
N ARG A 25 21.64 0.13 34.71
CA ARG A 25 22.42 -0.78 33.85
C ARG A 25 23.89 -0.39 33.77
N SER A 26 24.21 0.90 33.69
CA SER A 26 25.60 1.40 33.63
C SER A 26 26.38 1.16 34.92
N LEU A 27 25.69 1.04 36.05
CA LEU A 27 26.30 0.86 37.37
C LEU A 27 26.13 -0.56 37.93
N SER A 28 25.53 -1.47 37.17
CA SER A 28 25.12 -2.81 37.62
C SER A 28 24.30 -2.78 38.92
N LEU A 29 23.38 -1.83 39.02
CA LEU A 29 22.46 -1.63 40.14
C LEU A 29 21.03 -1.93 39.74
N SER A 30 20.14 -2.10 40.72
CA SER A 30 18.70 -2.14 40.44
C SER A 30 18.14 -0.73 40.21
N SER A 31 17.14 -0.60 39.33
CA SER A 31 16.42 0.67 39.11
C SER A 31 15.81 1.24 40.40
N SER A 32 15.39 0.36 41.31
CA SER A 32 14.85 0.72 42.63
C SER A 32 15.89 1.44 43.51
N GLU A 33 17.15 0.98 43.51
CA GLU A 33 18.22 1.61 44.29
C GLU A 33 18.58 2.99 43.77
N VAL A 34 18.60 3.16 42.44
CA VAL A 34 18.84 4.46 41.80
C VAL A 34 17.69 5.42 42.12
N ASN A 35 16.44 4.95 42.00
CA ASN A 35 15.26 5.76 42.29
C ASN A 35 15.21 6.20 43.76
N LYS A 36 15.44 5.27 44.70
CA LYS A 36 15.47 5.54 46.14
C LYS A 36 16.54 6.58 46.52
N TYR A 37 17.70 6.55 45.84
CA TYR A 37 18.75 7.55 46.06
C TYR A 37 18.38 8.94 45.55
N LEU A 38 17.72 9.02 44.39
CA LEU A 38 17.26 10.27 43.80
C LEU A 38 16.12 10.89 44.62
N GLU A 39 15.17 10.07 45.08
CA GLU A 39 14.08 10.48 45.99
C GLU A 39 14.62 11.04 47.32
N ALA A 40 15.60 10.36 47.94
CA ALA A 40 16.23 10.83 49.17
C ALA A 40 16.96 12.19 49.02
N ARG A 41 17.22 12.62 47.78
CA ARG A 41 17.84 13.91 47.44
C ARG A 41 16.84 14.95 46.94
N GLY A 42 15.55 14.64 46.90
CA GLY A 42 14.53 15.49 46.30
C GLY A 42 14.71 15.68 44.79
N LEU A 43 15.50 14.83 44.14
CA LEU A 43 15.72 14.86 42.71
C LEU A 43 14.69 13.95 42.06
N SER A 44 13.66 14.51 41.46
CA SER A 44 12.81 13.73 40.57
C SER A 44 13.55 13.58 39.24
N VAL A 45 13.66 12.34 38.76
CA VAL A 45 13.95 12.12 37.34
C VAL A 45 12.80 12.76 36.60
N GLN A 46 13.08 13.83 35.84
CA GLN A 46 12.12 14.25 34.84
C GLN A 46 11.83 12.99 34.04
N LYS A 47 10.59 12.51 34.11
CA LYS A 47 10.08 11.63 33.05
C LYS A 47 10.20 12.47 31.80
N HIS A 48 11.39 12.46 31.18
CA HIS A 48 11.50 12.53 29.76
C HIS A 48 10.60 11.38 29.32
N LYS A 49 9.33 11.73 29.06
CA LYS A 49 8.58 11.14 27.98
C LYS A 49 9.60 11.19 26.87
N ILE A 50 10.29 10.07 26.66
CA ILE A 50 10.96 9.78 25.40
C ILE A 50 9.90 10.25 24.42
N LYS A 51 10.18 11.36 23.73
CA LYS A 51 9.36 11.85 22.65
C LYS A 51 9.37 10.65 21.74
N LYS A 52 8.35 9.79 21.87
CA LYS A 52 8.17 8.57 21.10
C LYS A 52 8.37 9.10 19.71
N SER A 53 9.48 8.73 19.03
CA SER A 53 9.78 9.33 17.74
C SER A 53 8.48 9.20 16.98
N GLU A 54 7.89 10.32 16.56
CA GLU A 54 6.64 10.29 15.81
C GLU A 54 6.98 9.47 14.58
N SER A 55 6.73 8.17 14.68
CA SER A 55 6.88 7.24 13.58
C SER A 55 5.96 7.84 12.56
N PHE A 56 6.53 8.25 11.45
CA PHE A 56 5.83 8.89 10.35
C PHE A 56 4.85 7.85 9.80
N GLU A 57 3.70 7.70 10.45
CA GLU A 57 2.67 6.75 10.06
C GLU A 57 1.97 7.36 8.86
N LEU A 58 2.39 6.89 7.68
CA LEU A 58 1.72 7.23 6.43
C LEU A 58 0.25 6.84 6.57
N LYS A 59 -0.64 7.82 6.40
CA LYS A 59 -2.08 7.55 6.36
C LYS A 59 -2.38 6.62 5.18
N GLU A 60 -3.38 5.77 5.36
CA GLU A 60 -3.80 4.76 4.36
C GLU A 60 -4.01 5.35 2.96
N PHE A 61 -4.58 6.55 2.90
CA PHE A 61 -4.77 7.29 1.65
C PHE A 61 -3.45 7.52 0.89
N HIS A 62 -2.35 7.84 1.59
CA HIS A 62 -1.05 8.04 0.96
C HIS A 62 -0.48 6.72 0.43
N LEU A 63 -0.69 5.61 1.14
CA LEU A 63 -0.26 4.29 0.69
C LEU A 63 -0.97 3.89 -0.61
N ILE A 64 -2.28 4.13 -0.69
CA ILE A 64 -3.06 3.89 -1.91
C ILE A 64 -2.58 4.79 -3.06
N LEU A 65 -2.34 6.08 -2.81
CA LEU A 65 -1.82 6.99 -3.82
C LEU A 65 -0.45 6.54 -4.35
N ILE A 66 0.43 6.06 -3.47
CA ILE A 66 1.75 5.52 -3.85
C ILE A 66 1.56 4.28 -4.75
N LEU A 67 0.68 3.35 -4.39
CA LEU A 67 0.40 2.16 -5.21
C LEU A 67 -0.15 2.55 -6.59
N ILE A 68 -1.11 3.47 -6.64
CA ILE A 68 -1.68 3.97 -7.91
C ILE A 68 -0.60 4.63 -8.75
N PHE A 69 0.25 5.47 -8.15
CA PHE A 69 1.33 6.15 -8.87
C PHE A 69 2.33 5.16 -9.47
N ILE A 70 2.74 4.14 -8.70
CA ILE A 70 3.63 3.08 -9.17
C ILE A 70 2.96 2.29 -10.31
N ALA A 71 1.69 1.93 -10.16
CA ALA A 71 0.93 1.21 -11.19
C ALA A 71 0.77 2.01 -12.47
N LEU A 72 0.55 3.33 -12.37
CA LEU A 72 0.49 4.23 -13.51
C LEU A 72 1.82 4.24 -14.28
N ILE A 73 2.94 4.41 -13.58
CA ILE A 73 4.27 4.38 -14.20
C ILE A 73 4.52 3.04 -14.88
N ALA A 74 4.32 1.94 -14.15
CA ALA A 74 4.56 0.59 -14.68
C ALA A 74 3.68 0.30 -15.90
N GLY A 75 2.39 0.62 -15.80
CA GLY A 75 1.43 0.44 -16.88
C GLY A 75 1.74 1.26 -18.13
N ILE A 76 2.13 2.53 -17.96
CA ILE A 76 2.50 3.40 -19.10
C ILE A 76 3.77 2.91 -19.78
N ILE A 77 4.79 2.51 -19.01
CA ILE A 77 6.06 2.00 -19.56
C ILE A 77 5.83 0.69 -20.32
N CYS A 78 4.98 -0.19 -19.79
CA CYS A 78 4.68 -1.50 -20.37
C CYS A 78 3.50 -1.48 -21.36
N PHE A 79 2.95 -0.31 -21.70
CA PHE A 79 1.75 -0.23 -22.53
C PHE A 79 2.04 -0.62 -23.98
N ASP A 80 1.55 -1.77 -24.42
CA ASP A 80 1.58 -2.14 -25.84
C ASP A 80 0.39 -1.54 -26.60
N LYS A 81 0.69 -0.79 -27.66
CA LYS A 81 -0.32 -0.21 -28.57
C LYS A 81 -0.95 -1.26 -29.49
N ARG A 82 -0.26 -2.38 -29.74
CA ARG A 82 -0.71 -3.44 -30.64
C ARG A 82 -1.83 -4.25 -30.02
N LEU A 83 -2.72 -4.76 -30.86
CA LEU A 83 -3.72 -5.73 -30.41
C LEU A 83 -3.01 -7.04 -30.11
N TYR A 84 -3.25 -7.60 -28.93
CA TYR A 84 -2.79 -8.93 -28.61
C TYR A 84 -3.57 -9.95 -29.45
N ILE A 85 -2.84 -10.71 -30.26
CA ILE A 85 -3.41 -11.57 -31.32
C ILE A 85 -3.91 -12.89 -30.73
N SER A 86 -3.42 -13.29 -29.56
CA SER A 86 -3.84 -14.53 -28.90
C SER A 86 -5.06 -14.28 -28.00
N GLY A 87 -5.93 -15.28 -27.89
CA GLY A 87 -7.09 -15.25 -26.99
C GLY A 87 -8.32 -14.50 -27.52
N ASP A 88 -9.21 -14.15 -26.61
CA ASP A 88 -10.61 -13.81 -26.92
C ASP A 88 -10.84 -12.30 -27.14
N ASN A 89 -9.77 -11.50 -27.26
CA ASN A 89 -9.88 -10.04 -27.42
C ASN A 89 -10.77 -9.65 -28.61
N ALA A 90 -10.57 -10.31 -29.76
CA ALA A 90 -11.34 -10.05 -30.96
C ALA A 90 -12.83 -10.33 -30.75
N ILE A 91 -13.16 -11.38 -29.99
CA ILE A 91 -14.53 -11.77 -29.70
C ILE A 91 -15.20 -10.71 -28.82
N TYR A 92 -14.54 -10.27 -27.74
CA TYR A 92 -15.07 -9.20 -26.89
C TYR A 92 -15.24 -7.87 -27.63
N MET A 93 -14.28 -7.51 -28.47
CA MET A 93 -14.36 -6.32 -29.30
C MET A 93 -15.52 -6.39 -30.30
N ASP A 94 -15.76 -7.57 -30.90
CA ASP A 94 -16.87 -7.77 -31.84
C ASP A 94 -18.23 -7.77 -31.13
N LEU A 95 -18.33 -8.39 -29.96
CA LEU A 95 -19.52 -8.33 -29.11
C LEU A 95 -19.85 -6.89 -28.71
N GLY A 96 -18.85 -6.12 -28.30
CA GLY A 96 -19.00 -4.69 -28.04
C GLY A 96 -19.54 -3.94 -29.26
N LYS A 97 -19.01 -4.23 -30.46
CA LYS A 97 -19.46 -3.58 -31.71
C LYS A 97 -20.89 -3.98 -32.06
N SER A 98 -21.24 -5.24 -31.83
CA SER A 98 -22.59 -5.76 -32.06
C SER A 98 -23.60 -5.07 -31.16
N ILE A 99 -23.29 -4.95 -29.86
CA ILE A 99 -24.12 -4.21 -28.89
C ILE A 99 -24.21 -2.74 -29.26
N ALA A 100 -23.09 -2.09 -29.62
CA ALA A 100 -23.05 -0.68 -30.03
C ALA A 100 -23.92 -0.38 -31.25
N ARG A 101 -24.12 -1.37 -32.14
CA ARG A 101 -24.99 -1.28 -33.33
C ARG A 101 -26.45 -1.69 -33.06
N GLY A 102 -26.81 -2.00 -31.81
CA GLY A 102 -28.15 -2.44 -31.43
C GLY A 102 -28.47 -3.90 -31.79
N LYS A 103 -27.46 -4.71 -32.17
CA LYS A 103 -27.64 -6.13 -32.53
C LYS A 103 -27.53 -7.10 -31.34
N TRP A 104 -27.20 -6.57 -30.16
CA TRP A 104 -26.99 -7.34 -28.93
C TRP A 104 -25.94 -8.46 -29.10
N MET A 105 -25.94 -9.48 -28.23
CA MET A 105 -24.90 -10.53 -28.19
C MET A 105 -25.10 -11.68 -29.19
N GLY A 106 -26.21 -11.71 -29.94
CA GLY A 106 -26.50 -12.80 -30.87
C GLY A 106 -26.42 -14.19 -30.21
N HIS A 107 -25.65 -15.10 -30.81
CA HIS A 107 -25.45 -16.49 -30.34
C HIS A 107 -24.24 -16.66 -29.40
N GLN A 108 -23.48 -15.59 -29.12
CA GLN A 108 -22.25 -15.62 -28.31
C GLN A 108 -22.58 -15.45 -26.81
N THR A 109 -23.52 -16.23 -26.30
CA THR A 109 -24.05 -16.08 -24.93
C THR A 109 -23.15 -16.74 -23.87
N GLN A 110 -22.07 -17.43 -24.27
CA GLN A 110 -21.11 -17.97 -23.29
C GLN A 110 -20.35 -16.87 -22.52
N TYR A 111 -20.31 -15.64 -23.06
CA TYR A 111 -19.62 -14.52 -22.43
C TYR A 111 -20.60 -13.68 -21.58
N PRO A 112 -20.24 -13.29 -20.36
CA PRO A 112 -21.04 -12.37 -19.57
C PRO A 112 -21.19 -11.02 -20.28
N PHE A 113 -22.42 -10.50 -20.34
CA PHE A 113 -22.73 -9.28 -21.10
C PHE A 113 -22.08 -8.01 -20.55
N GLY A 114 -21.69 -7.99 -19.26
CA GLY A 114 -21.21 -6.78 -18.58
C GLY A 114 -20.00 -6.14 -19.26
N PHE A 115 -18.98 -6.94 -19.59
CA PHE A 115 -17.78 -6.42 -20.23
C PHE A 115 -18.00 -5.97 -21.69
N PRO A 116 -18.63 -6.77 -22.58
CA PRO A 116 -19.08 -6.30 -23.89
C PRO A 116 -19.89 -5.01 -23.86
N LEU A 117 -20.79 -4.86 -22.88
CA LEU A 117 -21.62 -3.65 -22.74
C LEU A 117 -20.77 -2.41 -22.42
N MET A 118 -19.80 -2.53 -21.50
CA MET A 118 -18.86 -1.45 -21.20
C MET A 118 -17.99 -1.10 -22.42
N LEU A 119 -17.52 -2.10 -23.17
CA LEU A 119 -16.82 -1.89 -24.43
C LEU A 119 -17.68 -1.18 -25.46
N ALA A 120 -18.96 -1.53 -25.58
CA ALA A 120 -19.89 -0.90 -26.51
C ALA A 120 -20.02 0.61 -26.23
N ILE A 121 -20.15 1.00 -24.96
CA ILE A 121 -20.19 2.42 -24.54
C ILE A 121 -18.92 3.13 -25.00
N VAL A 122 -17.74 2.57 -24.72
CA VAL A 122 -16.46 3.16 -25.13
C VAL A 122 -16.34 3.23 -26.65
N GLN A 123 -16.78 2.21 -27.38
CA GLN A 123 -16.75 2.19 -28.84
C GLN A 123 -17.68 3.23 -29.46
N ILE A 124 -18.86 3.49 -28.88
CA ILE A 124 -19.76 4.57 -29.31
C ILE A 124 -19.09 5.93 -29.14
N ILE A 125 -18.55 6.21 -27.94
CA ILE A 125 -17.97 7.52 -27.60
C ILE A 125 -16.68 7.78 -28.39
N SER A 126 -15.87 6.74 -28.61
CA SER A 126 -14.54 6.85 -29.22
C SER A 126 -14.48 6.47 -30.69
N ASN A 127 -15.62 6.26 -31.34
CA ASN A 127 -15.71 5.80 -32.73
C ASN A 127 -14.86 4.54 -33.00
N ASN A 128 -15.05 3.49 -32.19
CA ASN A 128 -14.35 2.21 -32.25
C ASN A 128 -12.83 2.26 -32.07
N SER A 129 -12.29 3.30 -31.40
CA SER A 129 -10.86 3.40 -31.12
C SER A 129 -10.35 2.24 -30.27
N LEU A 130 -9.33 1.53 -30.76
CA LEU A 130 -8.65 0.46 -30.00
C LEU A 130 -7.97 1.03 -28.76
N LEU A 131 -7.34 2.20 -28.89
CA LEU A 131 -6.65 2.85 -27.77
C LEU A 131 -7.62 3.17 -26.63
N ALA A 132 -8.82 3.68 -26.95
CA ALA A 132 -9.82 3.99 -25.94
C ALA A 132 -10.30 2.73 -25.20
N GLN A 133 -10.48 1.62 -25.91
CA GLN A 133 -10.83 0.33 -25.31
C GLN A 133 -9.72 -0.19 -24.38
N LYS A 134 -8.45 -0.05 -24.75
CA LYS A 134 -7.33 -0.40 -23.87
C LYS A 134 -7.24 0.51 -22.64
N ILE A 135 -7.51 1.81 -22.80
CA ILE A 135 -7.58 2.76 -21.69
C ILE A 135 -8.66 2.32 -20.68
N LEU A 136 -9.81 1.81 -21.13
CA LEU A 136 -10.83 1.26 -20.23
C LEU A 136 -10.27 0.13 -19.34
N ILE A 137 -9.56 -0.83 -19.93
CA ILE A 137 -8.95 -1.94 -19.18
C ILE A 137 -7.92 -1.42 -18.18
N PHE A 138 -7.11 -0.47 -18.63
CA PHE A 138 -6.11 0.14 -17.78
C PHE A 138 -6.74 0.87 -16.58
N LEU A 139 -7.88 1.52 -16.79
CA LEU A 139 -8.65 2.13 -15.70
C LEU A 139 -9.21 1.09 -14.73
N PHE A 140 -9.66 -0.10 -15.19
CA PHE A 140 -10.06 -1.18 -14.28
C PHE A 140 -8.88 -1.71 -13.47
N TYR A 141 -7.72 -1.86 -14.10
CA TYR A 141 -6.49 -2.23 -13.40
C TYR A 141 -6.17 -1.24 -12.28
N ILE A 142 -6.12 0.07 -12.58
CA ILE A 142 -5.89 1.11 -11.56
C ILE A 142 -7.00 1.12 -10.49
N GLY A 143 -8.26 1.01 -10.90
CA GLY A 143 -9.42 0.98 -10.01
C GLY A 143 -9.47 -0.23 -9.07
N SER A 144 -8.80 -1.33 -9.43
CA SER A 144 -8.71 -2.53 -8.59
C SER A 144 -7.75 -2.37 -7.39
N ILE A 145 -6.78 -1.43 -7.48
CA ILE A 145 -5.71 -1.28 -6.50
C ILE A 145 -6.21 -0.91 -5.09
N PRO A 146 -7.10 0.08 -4.91
CA PRO A 146 -7.65 0.38 -3.59
C PRO A 146 -8.39 -0.83 -2.99
N ILE A 147 -9.16 -1.54 -3.81
CA ILE A 147 -9.92 -2.72 -3.39
C ILE A 147 -8.96 -3.80 -2.88
N LEU A 148 -7.91 -4.09 -3.65
CA LEU A 148 -6.90 -5.08 -3.32
C LEU A 148 -6.14 -4.73 -2.02
N PHE A 149 -5.76 -3.46 -1.87
CA PHE A 149 -5.16 -2.97 -0.62
C PHE A 149 -6.10 -3.11 0.57
N TYR A 150 -7.37 -2.74 0.41
CA TYR A 150 -8.37 -2.84 1.48
C TYR A 150 -8.63 -4.29 1.90
N ILE A 151 -8.63 -5.23 0.96
CA ILE A 151 -8.71 -6.67 1.22
C ILE A 151 -7.49 -7.10 2.03
N PHE A 152 -6.27 -6.90 1.53
CA PHE A 152 -5.07 -7.40 2.20
C PHE A 152 -4.86 -6.78 3.57
N ARG A 153 -5.05 -5.47 3.74
CA ARG A 153 -4.92 -4.86 5.07
C ARG A 153 -5.89 -5.46 6.08
N GLY A 154 -7.08 -5.89 5.63
CA GLY A 154 -8.13 -6.44 6.50
C GLY A 154 -7.70 -7.75 7.16
N TYR A 155 -6.81 -8.50 6.51
CA TYR A 155 -6.29 -9.78 7.01
C TYR A 155 -4.96 -9.66 7.76
N ILE A 156 -4.04 -8.80 7.30
CA ILE A 156 -2.64 -8.80 7.78
C ILE A 156 -2.11 -7.42 8.22
N GLY A 157 -2.99 -6.41 8.26
CA GLY A 157 -2.66 -5.03 8.67
C GLY A 157 -2.01 -4.17 7.58
N ASN A 158 -1.91 -2.86 7.83
CA ASN A 158 -1.55 -1.86 6.82
C ASN A 158 -0.16 -2.08 6.17
N LYS A 159 0.87 -2.37 6.98
CA LYS A 159 2.25 -2.55 6.48
C LYS A 159 2.34 -3.73 5.51
N TRP A 160 1.82 -4.89 5.90
CA TRP A 160 1.87 -6.09 5.09
C TRP A 160 0.87 -6.06 3.94
N GLY A 161 -0.30 -5.45 4.15
CA GLY A 161 -1.27 -5.20 3.10
C GLY A 161 -0.70 -4.35 1.97
N PHE A 162 0.06 -3.30 2.31
CA PHE A 162 0.77 -2.49 1.32
C PHE A 162 1.83 -3.30 0.56
N ILE A 163 2.67 -4.06 1.25
CA ILE A 163 3.72 -4.87 0.63
C ILE A 163 3.13 -5.90 -0.34
N LEU A 164 2.10 -6.65 0.08
CA LEU A 164 1.44 -7.60 -0.81
C LEU A 164 0.79 -6.90 -2.01
N SER A 165 0.11 -5.77 -1.78
CA SER A 165 -0.49 -5.01 -2.88
C SER A 165 0.54 -4.54 -3.89
N LEU A 166 1.70 -4.08 -3.40
CA LEU A 166 2.81 -3.63 -4.23
C LEU A 166 3.35 -4.78 -5.10
N ILE A 167 3.56 -5.96 -4.50
CA ILE A 167 4.01 -7.15 -5.24
C ILE A 167 2.98 -7.54 -6.30
N THR A 168 1.69 -7.53 -5.96
CA THR A 168 0.62 -7.85 -6.91
C THR A 168 0.55 -6.86 -8.05
N VAL A 169 0.58 -5.55 -7.77
CA VAL A 169 0.59 -4.49 -8.77
C VAL A 169 1.81 -4.58 -9.69
N LEU A 170 2.96 -4.99 -9.18
CA LEU A 170 4.18 -5.16 -9.98
C LEU A 170 4.29 -6.53 -10.65
N SER A 171 3.28 -7.39 -10.54
CA SER A 171 3.25 -8.68 -11.22
C SER A 171 3.24 -8.45 -12.74
N THR A 172 4.22 -9.01 -13.45
CA THR A 172 4.34 -8.93 -14.91
C THR A 172 3.05 -9.35 -15.60
N TYR A 173 2.42 -10.43 -15.12
CA TYR A 173 1.14 -10.90 -15.67
C TYR A 173 0.05 -9.83 -15.54
N LEU A 174 -0.14 -9.24 -14.36
CA LEU A 174 -1.20 -8.23 -14.18
C LEU A 174 -0.97 -6.98 -15.01
N ILE A 175 0.29 -6.53 -15.12
CA ILE A 175 0.64 -5.39 -15.98
C ILE A 175 0.38 -5.73 -17.45
N GLU A 176 0.70 -6.95 -17.88
CA GLU A 176 0.43 -7.41 -19.24
C GLU A 176 -1.08 -7.46 -19.54
N PHE A 177 -1.87 -8.06 -18.67
CA PHE A 177 -3.33 -8.11 -18.79
C PHE A 177 -3.99 -6.71 -18.69
N SER A 178 -3.35 -5.73 -18.06
CA SER A 178 -3.91 -4.38 -17.86
C SER A 178 -4.17 -3.59 -19.15
N HIS A 179 -3.68 -4.07 -20.31
CA HIS A 179 -3.87 -3.41 -21.60
C HIS A 179 -4.32 -4.38 -22.71
N TYR A 180 -4.80 -5.56 -22.33
CA TYR A 180 -5.44 -6.52 -23.22
C TYR A 180 -6.96 -6.42 -23.07
N VAL A 181 -7.69 -6.36 -24.19
CA VAL A 181 -9.14 -6.15 -24.21
C VAL A 181 -9.86 -7.47 -23.93
N MET A 182 -9.70 -8.00 -22.72
CA MET A 182 -10.31 -9.23 -22.26
C MET A 182 -10.72 -9.15 -20.79
N THR A 183 -11.54 -10.11 -20.38
CA THR A 183 -11.97 -10.33 -18.98
C THR A 183 -11.11 -11.33 -18.26
#